data_AF-A0A1G1Q7W5-F1
#
_entry.id   AF-A0A1G1Q7W5-F1
#
_cell.length_a   1.000
_cell.length_b   1.000
_cell.length_c   1.000
_cell.angle_alpha   90.00
_cell.angle_beta   90.00
_cell.angle_gamma   90.00
#
_symmetry.space_group_name_H-M   'P 1'
#
loop_
_entity.id
_entity.type
_entity.pdbx_description
1 polymer ?
#
loop_
_entity_poly.entity_id
_entity_poly.type
_entity_poly.pdbx_seq_one_letter_code
_entity_poly.pdbx_strand_id
1 'polypeptide(L)'
;MGCAAPQYAIRPTPVPEESAWAVELERTISAQQAQALERQDARLLGSGERLWGFDVHRVLMRLSRVTERPGLPYHVFLLQDPDPNAISLADGRVYVTSGMLDYLSSRGSREEELAAVLSHELAHTVAQHLVKRYRQLQQQQLLLAVVGAGTAIASQQAGASLGSLANDAASLIASVANSAYSQDQELEADQLGVRYMARAGYDPRTTIALLRDFVRFAPGGIFLSTHPGSERRAQDLERFLAEAAPVTSAAPAPASVEQQRQRLKAAQQSYPVGSLSWKNLQRQLDALGSP
;
A
#
# COMPACT_ATOMS: atom_id res chain seq x y z
N MET A 1 -24.62 -9.84 -22.38
CA MET A 1 -24.93 -9.99 -20.94
C MET A 1 -23.59 -9.90 -20.21
N GLY A 2 -23.36 -8.82 -19.47
CA GLY A 2 -22.07 -8.53 -18.83
C GLY A 2 -21.97 -9.21 -17.47
N CYS A 3 -20.87 -9.93 -17.23
CA CYS A 3 -20.53 -10.37 -15.89
C CYS A 3 -20.23 -9.15 -15.03
N ALA A 4 -20.97 -9.01 -13.94
CA ALA A 4 -20.70 -8.02 -12.91
C ALA A 4 -19.25 -8.17 -12.43
N ALA A 5 -18.58 -7.05 -12.14
CA ALA A 5 -17.32 -7.12 -11.41
C ALA A 5 -17.55 -7.91 -10.12
N PRO A 6 -16.66 -8.86 -9.76
CA PRO A 6 -16.80 -9.64 -8.55
C PRO A 6 -16.95 -8.70 -7.35
N GLN A 7 -17.77 -9.08 -6.36
CA GLN A 7 -18.15 -8.17 -5.26
C GLN A 7 -16.94 -7.61 -4.50
N TYR A 8 -15.80 -8.31 -4.51
CA TYR A 8 -14.56 -7.85 -3.92
C TYR A 8 -14.03 -6.58 -4.61
N ALA A 9 -14.17 -6.45 -5.93
CA ALA A 9 -13.66 -5.31 -6.69
C ALA A 9 -14.39 -3.99 -6.39
N ILE A 10 -15.61 -4.09 -5.85
CA ILE A 10 -16.56 -2.98 -5.63
C ILE A 10 -16.85 -2.68 -4.15
N ARG A 11 -16.25 -3.40 -3.19
CA ARG A 11 -16.36 -3.04 -1.76
C ARG A 11 -15.90 -1.59 -1.54
N PRO A 12 -16.58 -0.79 -0.70
CA PRO A 12 -16.13 0.55 -0.36
C PRO A 12 -14.67 0.51 0.06
N THR A 13 -13.83 1.26 -0.63
CA THR A 13 -12.45 1.46 -0.22
C THR A 13 -12.41 2.54 0.86
N PRO A 14 -11.46 2.45 1.81
CA PRO A 14 -11.17 3.59 2.66
C PRO A 14 -10.88 4.78 1.76
N VAL A 15 -11.62 5.87 1.92
CA VAL A 15 -11.28 7.13 1.25
C VAL A 15 -10.00 7.62 1.91
N PRO A 16 -8.89 7.75 1.17
CA PRO A 16 -7.65 8.27 1.74
C PRO A 16 -7.89 9.67 2.28
N GLU A 17 -7.40 9.94 3.48
CA GLU A 17 -7.39 11.27 4.03
C GLU A 17 -6.31 12.12 3.35
N GLU A 18 -6.76 13.17 2.67
CA GLU A 18 -5.91 14.13 1.96
C GLU A 18 -5.79 15.47 2.72
N SER A 19 -6.02 15.47 4.03
CA SER A 19 -5.82 16.68 4.84
C SER A 19 -4.35 17.12 4.79
N ALA A 20 -4.09 18.43 4.88
CA ALA A 20 -2.72 18.94 4.86
C ALA A 20 -1.84 18.32 5.97
N TRP A 21 -2.46 18.04 7.12
CA TRP A 21 -1.83 17.33 8.23
C TRP A 21 -1.44 15.89 7.85
N ALA A 22 -2.33 15.13 7.21
CA ALA A 22 -2.07 13.73 6.84
C ALA A 22 -0.95 13.66 5.80
N VAL A 23 -1.01 14.52 4.78
CA VAL A 23 0.03 14.59 3.73
C VAL A 23 1.40 14.94 4.32
N GLU A 24 1.47 15.88 5.26
CA GLU A 24 2.74 16.24 5.89
C GLU A 24 3.28 15.14 6.81
N LEU A 25 2.39 14.44 7.53
CA LEU A 25 2.77 13.29 8.33
C LEU A 25 3.31 12.15 7.45
N GLU A 26 2.64 11.85 6.32
CA GLU A 26 3.09 10.85 5.35
C GLU A 26 4.47 11.18 4.80
N ARG A 27 4.72 12.46 4.45
CA ARG A 27 6.04 12.93 4.00
C ARG A 27 7.09 12.74 5.09
N THR A 28 6.78 13.11 6.32
CA THR A 28 7.74 13.01 7.43
C THR A 28 8.07 11.56 7.78
N ILE A 29 7.07 10.68 7.85
CA ILE A 29 7.28 9.23 8.06
C ILE A 29 8.09 8.64 6.90
N SER A 30 7.74 8.99 5.66
CA SER A 30 8.46 8.48 4.48
C SER A 30 9.90 8.99 4.44
N ALA A 31 10.17 10.23 4.82
CA ALA A 31 11.53 10.76 4.94
C ALA A 31 12.35 9.98 5.97
N GLN A 32 11.75 9.66 7.12
CA GLN A 32 12.39 8.83 8.16
C GLN A 32 12.72 7.42 7.66
N GLN A 33 11.80 6.76 6.94
CA GLN A 33 12.03 5.42 6.38
C GLN A 33 13.07 5.46 5.26
N ALA A 34 12.97 6.41 4.34
CA ALA A 34 13.88 6.55 3.22
C ALA A 34 15.32 6.81 3.66
N GLN A 35 15.54 7.55 4.75
CA GLN A 35 16.89 7.78 5.27
C GLN A 35 17.62 6.46 5.60
N ALA A 36 16.90 5.42 6.04
CA ALA A 36 17.49 4.11 6.32
C ALA A 36 17.74 3.32 5.03
N LEU A 37 16.83 3.38 4.07
CA LEU A 37 16.89 2.64 2.81
C LEU A 37 17.93 3.22 1.84
N GLU A 38 18.01 4.55 1.74
CA GLU A 38 18.92 5.24 0.81
C GLU A 38 20.40 5.07 1.18
N ARG A 39 20.71 4.68 2.42
CA ARG A 39 22.07 4.26 2.82
C ARG A 39 22.53 2.96 2.16
N GLN A 40 21.61 2.19 1.57
CA GLN A 40 21.88 0.93 0.89
C GLN A 40 22.04 1.09 -0.63
N ASP A 41 22.53 2.25 -1.08
CA ASP A 41 22.76 2.56 -2.51
C ASP A 41 21.50 2.39 -3.37
N ALA A 42 20.38 2.96 -2.90
CA ALA A 42 19.10 2.86 -3.58
C ALA A 42 19.16 3.49 -4.98
N ARG A 43 18.88 2.70 -6.01
CA ARG A 43 18.94 3.13 -7.42
C ARG A 43 17.55 3.32 -8.00
N LEU A 44 17.22 4.53 -8.45
CA LEU A 44 15.97 4.81 -9.16
C LEU A 44 15.88 4.00 -10.46
N LEU A 45 14.76 3.31 -10.67
CA LEU A 45 14.50 2.53 -11.89
C LEU A 45 13.64 3.33 -12.88
N GLY A 46 14.11 3.38 -14.13
CA GLY A 46 13.46 4.10 -15.21
C GLY A 46 12.42 3.27 -15.97
N SER A 47 11.63 3.95 -16.80
CA SER A 47 10.71 3.29 -17.74
C SER A 47 11.47 2.45 -18.77
N GLY A 48 11.01 1.21 -19.01
CA GLY A 48 11.57 0.30 -20.02
C GLY A 48 12.82 -0.44 -19.58
N GLU A 49 13.32 -0.18 -18.38
CA GLU A 49 14.44 -0.91 -17.81
C GLU A 49 14.00 -2.32 -17.38
N ARG A 50 14.75 -3.35 -17.79
CA ARG A 50 14.48 -4.74 -17.43
C ARG A 50 15.56 -5.33 -16.54
N LEU A 51 15.16 -5.84 -15.38
CA LEU A 51 16.02 -6.48 -14.38
C LEU A 51 15.45 -7.86 -14.04
N TRP A 52 16.26 -8.91 -14.12
CA TRP A 52 15.80 -10.30 -13.92
C TRP A 52 14.56 -10.68 -14.77
N GLY A 53 14.44 -10.07 -15.96
CA GLY A 53 13.29 -10.24 -16.85
C GLY A 53 12.08 -9.36 -16.52
N PHE A 54 12.07 -8.60 -15.43
CA PHE A 54 10.98 -7.72 -15.02
C PHE A 54 11.18 -6.27 -15.45
N ASP A 55 10.12 -5.63 -15.92
CA ASP A 55 10.03 -4.16 -16.02
C ASP A 55 9.23 -3.65 -14.82
N VAL A 56 9.95 -3.44 -13.71
CA VAL A 56 9.35 -3.12 -12.41
C VAL A 56 8.61 -1.78 -12.46
N HIS A 57 9.17 -0.80 -13.18
CA HIS A 57 8.55 0.51 -13.36
C HIS A 57 7.19 0.38 -14.06
N ARG A 58 7.10 -0.37 -15.16
CA ARG A 58 5.84 -0.58 -15.88
C ARG A 58 4.78 -1.27 -15.02
N VAL A 59 5.17 -2.28 -14.23
CA VAL A 59 4.23 -2.98 -13.33
C VAL A 59 3.71 -2.03 -12.25
N LEU A 60 4.61 -1.27 -11.60
CA LEU A 60 4.22 -0.27 -10.60
C LEU A 60 3.24 0.76 -11.19
N MET A 61 3.56 1.33 -12.36
CA MET A 61 2.70 2.31 -13.02
C MET A 61 1.35 1.75 -13.45
N ARG A 62 1.30 0.47 -13.84
CA ARG A 62 0.04 -0.20 -14.19
C ARG A 62 -0.86 -0.37 -12.97
N LEU A 63 -0.30 -0.79 -11.84
CA LEU A 63 -1.03 -0.98 -10.60
C LEU A 63 -1.48 0.36 -9.99
N SER A 64 -0.59 1.36 -9.91
CA SER A 64 -0.88 2.64 -9.26
C SER A 64 -2.10 3.35 -9.87
N ARG A 65 -2.27 3.28 -11.19
CA ARG A 65 -3.39 3.87 -11.94
C ARG A 65 -4.76 3.30 -11.58
N VAL A 66 -4.82 2.09 -11.01
CA VAL A 66 -6.09 1.42 -10.66
C VAL A 66 -6.40 1.45 -9.16
N THR A 67 -5.54 2.13 -8.38
CA THR A 67 -5.77 2.42 -6.95
C THR A 67 -6.63 3.66 -6.76
N GLU A 68 -7.00 3.92 -5.52
CA GLU A 68 -7.69 5.13 -5.06
C GLU A 68 -6.74 6.33 -4.86
N ARG A 69 -5.42 6.15 -5.05
CA ARG A 69 -4.42 7.23 -4.96
C ARG A 69 -3.55 7.32 -6.23
N PRO A 70 -4.14 7.36 -7.45
CA PRO A 70 -3.35 7.38 -8.69
C PRO A 70 -2.54 8.66 -8.89
N GLY A 71 -2.80 9.69 -8.07
CA GLY A 71 -2.11 10.99 -8.11
C GLY A 71 -0.84 11.09 -7.27
N LEU A 72 -0.48 10.07 -6.49
CA LEU A 72 0.80 10.06 -5.78
C LEU A 72 1.97 9.99 -6.77
N PRO A 73 3.12 10.63 -6.47
CA PRO A 73 4.30 10.61 -7.31
C PRO A 73 5.03 9.26 -7.15
N TYR A 74 4.51 8.22 -7.80
CA TYR A 74 5.09 6.89 -7.69
C TYR A 74 6.47 6.81 -8.34
N HIS A 75 7.45 6.33 -7.57
CA HIS A 75 8.81 6.06 -8.03
C HIS A 75 9.25 4.70 -7.50
N VAL A 76 9.96 3.91 -8.29
CA VAL A 76 10.52 2.64 -7.85
C VAL A 76 12.04 2.69 -7.78
N PHE A 77 12.59 2.15 -6.70
CA PHE A 77 14.01 2.05 -6.45
C PHE A 77 14.40 0.59 -6.25
N LEU A 78 15.55 0.21 -6.81
CA LEU A 78 16.22 -1.04 -6.50
C LEU A 78 17.13 -0.84 -5.29
N LEU A 79 17.02 -1.73 -4.31
CA LEU A 79 17.97 -1.88 -3.22
C LEU A 79 18.87 -3.08 -3.48
N GLN A 80 20.18 -2.90 -3.31
CA GLN A 80 21.15 -4.00 -3.45
C GLN A 80 21.22 -4.80 -2.15
N ASP A 81 20.16 -5.57 -1.91
CA ASP A 81 19.98 -6.40 -0.72
C ASP A 81 19.60 -7.83 -1.18
N PRO A 82 20.38 -8.87 -0.80
CA PRO A 82 20.08 -10.25 -1.18
C PRO A 82 18.85 -10.82 -0.47
N ASP A 83 18.36 -10.20 0.62
CA ASP A 83 17.17 -10.66 1.31
C ASP A 83 15.90 -10.24 0.55
N PRO A 84 14.98 -11.17 0.23
CA PRO A 84 13.74 -10.84 -0.47
C PRO A 84 12.87 -9.88 0.33
N ASN A 85 12.67 -8.67 -0.19
CA ASN A 85 11.79 -7.67 0.39
C ASN A 85 11.26 -6.65 -0.64
N ALA A 86 10.15 -6.00 -0.29
CA ALA A 86 9.65 -4.81 -0.95
C ALA A 86 8.95 -3.92 0.08
N ILE A 87 8.96 -2.61 -0.13
CA ILE A 87 8.26 -1.67 0.75
C ILE A 87 7.74 -0.49 -0.05
N SER A 88 6.48 -0.10 0.18
CA SER A 88 5.93 1.16 -0.33
C SER A 88 5.83 2.19 0.81
N LEU A 89 6.48 3.33 0.62
CA LEU A 89 6.39 4.47 1.53
C LEU A 89 5.07 5.22 1.31
N ALA A 90 4.67 6.02 2.30
CA ALA A 90 3.41 6.74 2.25
C ALA A 90 3.38 7.84 1.17
N ASP A 91 4.54 8.35 0.77
CA ASP A 91 4.69 9.40 -0.25
C ASP A 91 4.79 8.90 -1.70
N GLY A 92 4.69 7.58 -1.93
CA GLY A 92 4.71 6.97 -3.26
C GLY A 92 6.06 6.41 -3.71
N ARG A 93 7.12 6.55 -2.91
CA ARG A 93 8.38 5.82 -3.16
C ARG A 93 8.21 4.34 -2.83
N VAL A 94 8.60 3.48 -3.76
CA VAL A 94 8.53 2.03 -3.63
C VAL A 94 9.95 1.48 -3.77
N TYR A 95 10.38 0.63 -2.85
CA TYR A 95 11.69 0.00 -2.88
C TYR A 95 11.50 -1.51 -3.05
N VAL A 96 12.30 -2.11 -3.93
CA VAL A 96 12.33 -3.55 -4.17
C VAL A 96 13.77 -4.02 -4.06
N THR A 97 14.03 -5.11 -3.36
CA THR A 97 15.39 -5.65 -3.21
C THR A 97 15.79 -6.50 -4.42
N SER A 98 17.09 -6.59 -4.71
CA SER A 98 17.61 -7.51 -5.71
C SER A 98 17.27 -8.97 -5.36
N GLY A 99 17.29 -9.33 -4.07
CA GLY A 99 16.84 -10.63 -3.57
C GLY A 99 15.39 -10.97 -3.91
N MET A 100 14.48 -9.99 -3.87
CA MET A 100 13.08 -10.21 -4.27
C MET A 100 12.98 -10.52 -5.77
N LEU A 101 13.68 -9.74 -6.61
CA LEU A 101 13.67 -9.97 -8.05
C LEU A 101 14.30 -11.32 -8.42
N ASP A 102 15.39 -11.69 -7.75
CA ASP A 102 16.06 -12.99 -7.95
C ASP A 102 15.14 -14.16 -7.54
N TYR A 103 14.50 -14.07 -6.38
CA TYR A 103 13.53 -15.05 -5.89
C TYR A 103 12.41 -15.30 -6.91
N LEU A 104 11.77 -14.23 -7.40
CA LEU A 104 10.69 -14.33 -8.38
C LEU A 104 11.20 -14.84 -9.75
N SER A 105 12.40 -14.41 -10.15
CA SER A 105 13.01 -14.85 -11.42
C SER A 105 13.32 -16.34 -11.42
N SER A 106 13.81 -16.89 -10.30
CA SER A 106 14.12 -18.31 -10.15
C SER A 106 12.92 -19.24 -10.40
N ARG A 107 11.69 -18.67 -10.35
CA ARG A 107 10.41 -19.36 -10.53
C ARG A 107 9.77 -19.14 -11.91
N GLY A 108 10.52 -18.53 -12.83
CA GLY A 108 10.14 -18.34 -14.23
C GLY A 108 9.76 -16.91 -14.61
N SER A 109 10.22 -15.90 -13.86
CA SER A 109 10.07 -14.47 -14.16
C SER A 109 8.63 -14.05 -14.50
N ARG A 110 7.68 -14.43 -13.66
CA ARG A 110 6.25 -14.18 -13.90
C ARG A 110 5.89 -12.78 -13.42
N GLU A 111 5.59 -11.88 -14.36
CA GLU A 111 5.19 -10.48 -14.08
C GLU A 111 4.06 -10.40 -13.03
N GLU A 112 3.16 -11.38 -13.02
CA GLU A 112 2.03 -11.45 -12.08
C GLU A 112 2.47 -11.64 -10.62
N GLU A 113 3.57 -12.37 -10.35
CA GLU A 113 4.07 -12.55 -8.99
C GLU A 113 4.68 -11.25 -8.46
N LEU A 114 5.41 -10.50 -9.31
CA LEU A 114 5.87 -9.16 -8.98
C LEU A 114 4.69 -8.21 -8.76
N ALA A 115 3.66 -8.31 -9.61
CA ALA A 115 2.45 -7.51 -9.45
C ALA A 115 1.74 -7.80 -8.13
N ALA A 116 1.72 -9.06 -7.67
CA ALA A 116 1.15 -9.43 -6.38
C ALA A 116 1.88 -8.72 -5.23
N VAL A 117 3.21 -8.80 -5.18
CA VAL A 117 4.04 -8.11 -4.18
C VAL A 117 3.77 -6.61 -4.19
N LEU A 118 3.89 -5.97 -5.35
CA LEU A 118 3.72 -4.51 -5.46
C LEU A 118 2.29 -4.05 -5.15
N SER A 119 1.28 -4.85 -5.50
CA SER A 119 -0.12 -4.52 -5.21
C SER A 119 -0.42 -4.52 -3.71
N HIS A 120 0.20 -5.45 -2.97
CA HIS A 120 0.13 -5.52 -1.50
C HIS A 120 0.77 -4.28 -0.86
N GLU A 121 1.98 -3.94 -1.30
CA GLU A 121 2.67 -2.75 -0.78
C GLU A 121 1.91 -1.46 -1.06
N LEU A 122 1.38 -1.30 -2.28
CA LEU A 122 0.54 -0.16 -2.63
C LEU A 122 -0.73 -0.10 -1.78
N ALA A 123 -1.29 -1.24 -1.38
CA ALA A 123 -2.45 -1.28 -0.52
C ALA A 123 -2.17 -0.69 0.88
N HIS A 124 -0.99 -0.91 1.45
CA HIS A 124 -0.61 -0.24 2.71
C HIS A 124 -0.56 1.28 2.56
N THR A 125 0.01 1.79 1.47
CA THR A 125 0.07 3.23 1.15
C THR A 125 -1.32 3.83 0.91
N VAL A 126 -2.18 3.10 0.19
CA VAL A 126 -3.54 3.58 -0.14
C VAL A 126 -4.43 3.57 1.11
N ALA A 127 -4.36 2.54 1.94
CA ALA A 127 -5.10 2.45 3.19
C ALA A 127 -4.52 3.30 4.33
N GLN A 128 -3.41 4.00 4.08
CA GLN A 128 -2.71 4.89 5.02
C GLN A 128 -2.43 4.23 6.38
N HIS A 129 -1.97 2.98 6.35
CA HIS A 129 -1.76 2.18 7.57
C HIS A 129 -0.80 2.85 8.57
N LEU A 130 0.24 3.54 8.10
CA LEU A 130 1.17 4.28 8.96
C LEU A 130 0.52 5.52 9.61
N VAL A 131 -0.33 6.25 8.89
CA VAL A 131 -1.08 7.40 9.44
C VAL A 131 -2.08 6.94 10.50
N LYS A 132 -2.84 5.88 10.21
CA LYS A 132 -3.77 5.26 11.17
C LYS A 132 -3.02 4.84 12.44
N ARG A 133 -1.83 4.23 12.31
CA ARG A 133 -1.01 3.81 13.45
C ARG A 133 -0.48 4.98 14.27
N TYR A 134 0.04 6.01 13.61
CA TYR A 134 0.52 7.22 14.29
C TYR A 134 -0.59 7.82 15.18
N ARG A 135 -1.81 7.92 14.67
CA ARG A 135 -2.97 8.40 15.43
C ARG A 135 -3.28 7.52 16.63
N GLN A 136 -3.28 6.20 16.46
CA GLN A 136 -3.55 5.27 17.55
C GLN A 136 -2.55 5.45 18.69
N LEU A 137 -1.24 5.51 18.36
CA LEU A 137 -0.19 5.70 19.36
C LEU A 137 -0.24 7.10 20.00
N GLN A 138 -0.52 8.15 19.21
CA GLN A 138 -0.71 9.50 19.75
C GLN A 138 -1.87 9.55 20.74
N GLN A 139 -3.01 8.92 20.43
CA GLN A 139 -4.16 8.83 21.33
C GLN A 139 -3.83 8.07 22.62
N GLN A 140 -3.06 6.98 22.52
CA GLN A 140 -2.61 6.23 23.70
C GLN A 140 -1.72 7.09 24.60
N GLN A 141 -0.76 7.83 24.03
CA GLN A 141 0.10 8.75 24.78
C GLN A 141 -0.72 9.85 25.49
N LEU A 142 -1.71 10.43 24.81
CA LEU A 142 -2.62 11.41 25.41
C LEU A 142 -3.43 10.83 26.56
N LEU A 143 -3.96 9.61 26.40
CA LEU A 143 -4.71 8.92 27.46
C LEU A 143 -3.83 8.65 28.69
N LEU A 144 -2.60 8.19 28.49
CA LEU A 144 -1.63 7.97 29.57
C LEU A 144 -1.28 9.29 30.29
N ALA A 145 -1.13 10.40 29.55
CA ALA A 145 -0.89 11.71 30.15
C ALA A 145 -2.08 12.18 31.02
N VAL A 146 -3.32 11.95 30.58
CA VAL A 146 -4.52 12.30 31.36
C VAL A 146 -4.64 11.44 32.63
N VAL A 147 -4.43 10.12 32.52
CA VAL A 147 -4.46 9.22 33.68
C VAL A 147 -3.32 9.54 34.67
N GLY A 148 -2.12 9.81 34.16
CA GLY A 148 -0.96 10.21 34.96
C GLY A 148 -1.16 11.55 35.68
N ALA A 149 -1.84 12.51 35.07
CA ALA A 149 -2.21 13.77 35.72
C ALA A 149 -3.26 13.56 36.84
N GLY A 150 -4.19 12.61 36.66
CA GLY A 150 -5.18 12.24 37.67
C GLY A 150 -4.58 11.53 38.90
N THR A 151 -3.51 10.76 38.73
CA THR A 151 -2.79 10.12 39.84
C THR A 151 -1.71 11.02 40.46
N ALA A 152 -1.23 12.03 39.73
CA ALA A 152 -0.26 13.02 40.20
C ALA A 152 -0.78 13.99 41.27
N ILE A 153 -2.09 14.00 41.57
CA ILE A 153 -2.61 14.70 42.76
C ILE A 153 -2.05 14.09 44.06
N ALA A 154 -1.42 12.90 44.00
CA ALA A 154 -0.77 12.25 45.14
C ALA A 154 0.79 12.32 45.16
N SER A 155 1.46 12.88 44.15
CA SER A 155 2.93 13.02 44.19
C SER A 155 3.44 14.29 43.53
N GLN A 156 4.24 15.03 44.29
CA GLN A 156 4.79 16.36 44.00
C GLN A 156 5.88 16.36 42.91
N GLN A 157 5.79 15.45 41.93
CA GLN A 157 6.81 15.17 40.92
C GLN A 157 6.24 15.10 39.50
N ALA A 158 5.08 15.72 39.26
CA ALA A 158 4.48 15.85 37.93
C ALA A 158 4.83 17.19 37.24
N GLY A 159 6.11 17.55 37.28
CA GLY A 159 6.67 18.66 36.52
C GLY A 159 7.08 18.29 35.09
N ALA A 160 6.58 17.17 34.53
CA ALA A 160 6.84 16.78 33.15
C ALA A 160 5.96 17.63 32.22
N SER A 161 6.48 18.82 31.92
CA SER A 161 5.89 19.84 31.05
C SER A 161 5.45 19.29 29.69
N LEU A 162 4.49 19.98 29.04
CA LEU A 162 4.16 19.86 27.62
C LEU A 162 5.38 19.83 26.66
N GLY A 163 6.57 20.26 27.11
CA GLY A 163 7.84 20.12 26.39
C GLY A 163 8.35 18.68 26.22
N SER A 164 7.91 17.71 27.03
CA SER A 164 8.21 16.28 26.79
C SER A 164 7.40 15.74 25.59
N LEU A 165 6.16 16.20 25.43
CA LEU A 165 5.27 15.80 24.31
C LEU A 165 5.79 16.24 22.93
N ALA A 166 6.59 17.32 22.86
CA ALA A 166 7.21 17.76 21.61
C ALA A 166 8.45 16.92 21.23
N ASN A 167 9.23 16.47 22.22
CA ASN A 167 10.28 15.45 22.01
C ASN A 167 9.69 14.07 21.67
N ASP A 168 8.40 13.85 21.95
CA ASP A 168 7.68 12.61 21.65
C ASP A 168 7.23 12.48 20.19
N ALA A 169 7.09 13.57 19.43
CA ALA A 169 6.57 13.48 18.06
C ALA A 169 7.57 12.81 17.09
N ALA A 170 8.84 13.21 17.15
CA ALA A 170 9.89 12.64 16.31
C ALA A 170 10.19 11.17 16.69
N SER A 171 10.24 10.86 17.99
CA SER A 171 10.41 9.49 18.47
C SER A 171 9.21 8.61 18.09
N LEU A 172 7.99 9.15 18.14
CA LEU A 172 6.79 8.46 17.68
C LEU A 172 6.82 8.21 16.17
N ILE A 173 7.24 9.17 15.36
CA ILE A 173 7.43 8.98 13.90
C ILE A 173 8.44 7.88 13.64
N ALA A 174 9.59 7.89 14.32
CA ALA A 174 10.60 6.85 14.19
C ALA A 174 10.08 5.48 14.62
N SER A 175 9.24 5.42 15.67
CA SER A 175 8.59 4.18 16.10
C SER A 175 7.62 3.66 15.04
N VAL A 176 6.76 4.52 14.48
CA VAL A 176 5.79 4.15 13.43
C VAL A 176 6.52 3.68 12.17
N ALA A 177 7.54 4.41 11.73
CA ALA A 177 8.33 4.13 10.53
C ALA A 177 8.94 2.71 10.53
N ASN A 178 9.27 2.17 11.71
CA ASN A 178 9.94 0.87 11.85
C ASN A 178 9.00 -0.25 12.35
N SER A 179 7.70 0.00 12.40
CA SER A 179 6.75 -0.91 13.04
C SER A 179 6.13 -1.90 12.04
N ALA A 180 6.07 -3.19 12.39
CA ALA A 180 5.39 -4.22 11.60
C ALA A 180 3.86 -4.06 11.65
N TYR A 181 3.16 -4.25 10.54
CA TYR A 181 1.72 -4.06 10.45
C TYR A 181 0.93 -5.06 11.31
N SER A 182 -0.26 -4.66 11.77
CA SER A 182 -1.16 -5.57 12.48
C SER A 182 -1.79 -6.60 11.53
N GLN A 183 -2.32 -7.70 12.08
CA GLN A 183 -3.01 -8.72 11.27
C GLN A 183 -4.20 -8.15 10.49
N ASP A 184 -4.93 -7.20 11.08
CA ASP A 184 -6.06 -6.54 10.40
C ASP A 184 -5.58 -5.66 9.25
N GLN A 185 -4.44 -4.97 9.41
CA GLN A 185 -3.83 -4.17 8.35
C GLN A 185 -3.32 -5.05 7.21
N GLU A 186 -2.70 -6.19 7.51
CA GLU A 186 -2.27 -7.15 6.49
C GLU A 186 -3.46 -7.74 5.72
N LEU A 187 -4.57 -8.07 6.41
CA LEU A 187 -5.79 -8.55 5.76
C LEU A 187 -6.46 -7.47 4.90
N GLU A 188 -6.51 -6.21 5.38
CA GLU A 188 -6.99 -5.07 4.58
C GLU A 188 -6.12 -4.89 3.33
N ALA A 189 -4.79 -4.99 3.48
CA ALA A 189 -3.85 -4.89 2.38
C ALA A 189 -3.98 -6.03 1.37
N ASP A 190 -4.16 -7.29 1.81
CA ASP A 190 -4.43 -8.43 0.94
C ASP A 190 -5.67 -8.21 0.08
N GLN A 191 -6.78 -7.83 0.73
CA GLN A 191 -8.06 -7.63 0.07
C GLN A 191 -7.99 -6.49 -0.96
N LEU A 192 -7.29 -5.40 -0.65
CA LEU A 192 -7.06 -4.30 -1.59
C LEU A 192 -6.08 -4.71 -2.71
N GLY A 193 -5.00 -5.42 -2.38
CA GLY A 193 -3.99 -5.89 -3.32
C GLY A 193 -4.58 -6.76 -4.42
N VAL A 194 -5.37 -7.79 -4.06
CA VAL A 194 -6.04 -8.65 -5.06
C VAL A 194 -7.04 -7.89 -5.93
N ARG A 195 -7.67 -6.83 -5.39
CA ARG A 195 -8.52 -5.95 -6.20
C ARG A 195 -7.71 -5.16 -7.20
N TYR A 196 -6.55 -4.63 -6.82
CA TYR A 196 -5.67 -3.91 -7.74
C TYR A 196 -5.09 -4.84 -8.80
N MET A 197 -4.72 -6.06 -8.43
CA MET A 197 -4.35 -7.10 -9.40
C MET A 197 -5.46 -7.32 -10.43
N ALA A 198 -6.69 -7.60 -9.97
CA ALA A 198 -7.83 -7.83 -10.85
C ALA A 198 -8.15 -6.62 -11.74
N ARG A 199 -8.12 -5.39 -11.18
CA ARG A 199 -8.35 -4.16 -11.95
C ARG A 199 -7.26 -3.88 -12.97
N ALA A 200 -6.01 -4.24 -12.66
CA ALA A 200 -4.88 -4.14 -13.58
C ALA A 200 -4.87 -5.27 -14.62
N GLY A 201 -5.70 -6.31 -14.48
CA GLY A 201 -5.82 -7.43 -15.40
C GLY A 201 -4.87 -8.59 -15.11
N TYR A 202 -4.40 -8.73 -13.86
CA TYR A 202 -3.64 -9.89 -13.37
C TYR A 202 -4.55 -10.86 -12.61
N ASP A 203 -4.19 -12.14 -12.55
CA ASP A 203 -4.94 -13.13 -11.74
C ASP A 203 -4.71 -12.89 -10.23
N PRO A 204 -5.75 -12.52 -9.44
CA PRO A 204 -5.62 -12.31 -8.00
C PRO A 204 -5.24 -13.57 -7.21
N ARG A 205 -5.41 -14.77 -7.78
CA ARG A 205 -5.04 -16.03 -7.12
C ARG A 205 -3.53 -16.18 -6.98
N THR A 206 -2.75 -15.45 -7.76
CA THR A 206 -1.28 -15.42 -7.66
C THR A 206 -0.81 -14.98 -6.27
N THR A 207 -1.52 -14.06 -5.61
CA THR A 207 -1.21 -13.64 -4.23
C THR A 207 -1.30 -14.81 -3.25
N ILE A 208 -2.32 -15.67 -3.37
CA ILE A 208 -2.50 -16.84 -2.49
C ILE A 208 -1.35 -17.82 -2.65
N ALA A 209 -0.95 -18.10 -3.90
CA ALA A 209 0.18 -18.98 -4.18
C ALA A 209 1.47 -18.41 -3.57
N LEU A 210 1.73 -17.12 -3.81
CA LEU A 210 2.94 -16.46 -3.33
C LEU A 210 3.04 -16.42 -1.79
N LEU A 211 1.93 -16.16 -1.08
CA LEU A 211 1.90 -16.20 0.38
C LEU A 211 2.31 -17.57 0.93
N ARG A 212 1.81 -18.65 0.32
CA ARG A 212 2.19 -20.03 0.70
C ARG A 212 3.65 -20.33 0.36
N ASP A 213 4.12 -19.81 -0.76
CA ASP A 213 5.51 -20.00 -1.19
C ASP A 213 6.52 -19.29 -0.28
N PHE A 214 6.21 -18.08 0.22
CA PHE A 214 7.07 -17.40 1.19
C PHE A 214 7.21 -18.19 2.50
N VAL A 215 6.13 -18.77 3.01
CA VAL A 215 6.17 -19.65 4.19
C VAL A 215 7.09 -20.84 3.95
N ARG A 216 7.02 -21.43 2.76
CA ARG A 216 7.70 -22.68 2.43
C ARG A 216 9.19 -22.50 2.10
N PHE A 217 9.54 -21.40 1.42
CA PHE A 217 10.85 -21.23 0.81
C PHE A 217 11.65 -20.04 1.32
N ALA A 218 11.04 -19.14 2.09
CA ALA A 218 11.74 -18.05 2.77
C ALA A 218 11.39 -17.99 4.28
N PRO A 219 11.38 -19.12 5.03
CA PRO A 219 11.03 -19.11 6.44
C PRO A 219 12.00 -18.23 7.24
N GLY A 220 11.46 -17.25 7.96
CA GLY A 220 12.27 -16.31 8.76
C GLY A 220 12.90 -15.15 7.98
N GLY A 221 12.62 -15.01 6.69
CA GLY A 221 13.06 -13.85 5.90
C GLY A 221 12.44 -12.53 6.38
N ILE A 222 13.07 -11.41 6.05
CA ILE A 222 12.63 -10.08 6.50
C ILE A 222 11.20 -9.76 6.08
N PHE A 223 10.77 -10.22 4.89
CA PHE A 223 9.38 -10.11 4.42
C PHE A 223 8.36 -10.73 5.39
N LEU A 224 8.63 -11.93 5.93
CA LEU A 224 7.72 -12.59 6.88
C LEU A 224 7.72 -11.91 8.26
N SER A 225 8.79 -11.18 8.59
CA SER A 225 8.89 -10.42 9.83
C SER A 225 8.12 -9.10 9.77
N THR A 226 8.13 -8.44 8.60
CA THR A 226 7.38 -7.20 8.37
C THR A 226 5.91 -7.45 8.01
N HIS A 227 5.61 -8.61 7.40
CA HIS A 227 4.28 -9.05 6.97
C HIS A 227 3.91 -10.44 7.54
N PRO A 228 3.52 -10.51 8.82
CA PRO A 228 3.27 -11.78 9.49
C PRO A 228 1.98 -12.49 9.02
N GLY A 229 1.90 -13.79 9.27
CA GLY A 229 0.64 -14.55 9.22
C GLY A 229 0.25 -15.10 7.83
N SER A 230 1.22 -15.31 6.93
CA SER A 230 0.98 -15.66 5.53
C SER A 230 0.04 -16.85 5.28
N GLU A 231 0.10 -17.93 6.07
CA GLU A 231 -0.82 -19.08 5.89
C GLU A 231 -2.27 -18.73 6.24
N ARG A 232 -2.48 -18.03 7.36
CA ARG A 232 -3.82 -17.56 7.74
C ARG A 232 -4.36 -16.56 6.72
N ARG A 233 -3.50 -15.64 6.26
CA ARG A 233 -3.83 -14.68 5.20
C ARG A 233 -4.21 -15.36 3.90
N ALA A 234 -3.49 -16.40 3.48
CA ALA A 234 -3.83 -17.19 2.30
C ALA A 234 -5.24 -17.80 2.43
N GLN A 235 -5.58 -18.37 3.59
CA GLN A 235 -6.92 -18.93 3.86
C GLN A 235 -8.01 -17.84 3.90
N ASP A 236 -7.73 -16.70 4.53
CA ASP A 236 -8.65 -15.56 4.59
C ASP A 236 -8.92 -15.02 3.18
N LEU A 237 -7.89 -14.95 2.34
CA LEU A 237 -7.96 -14.49 0.96
C LEU A 237 -8.68 -15.49 0.04
N GLU A 238 -8.51 -16.79 0.26
CA GLU A 238 -9.31 -17.83 -0.41
C GLU A 238 -10.80 -17.66 -0.14
N ARG A 239 -11.18 -17.45 1.14
CA ARG A 239 -12.58 -17.17 1.50
C ARG A 239 -13.07 -15.88 0.84
N PHE A 240 -12.27 -14.83 0.90
CA PHE A 240 -12.61 -13.54 0.28
C PHE A 240 -12.85 -13.64 -1.23
N LEU A 241 -11.99 -14.36 -1.96
CA LEU A 241 -12.16 -14.57 -3.40
C LEU A 241 -13.33 -15.50 -3.73
N ALA A 242 -13.60 -16.50 -2.88
CA ALA A 242 -14.73 -17.43 -3.04
C ALA A 242 -16.08 -16.74 -2.79
N GLU A 243 -16.18 -15.91 -1.75
CA GLU A 243 -17.38 -15.14 -1.39
C GLU A 243 -17.77 -14.11 -2.47
N ALA A 244 -16.79 -13.66 -3.27
CA ALA A 244 -17.01 -12.58 -4.22
C ALA A 244 -16.94 -13.00 -5.70
N ALA A 245 -16.75 -14.29 -6.02
CA ALA A 245 -16.89 -14.81 -7.38
C ALA A 245 -18.39 -15.05 -7.72
N PRO A 246 -18.95 -14.50 -8.81
CA PRO A 246 -20.14 -15.08 -9.42
C PRO A 246 -19.75 -16.33 -10.22
N VAL A 247 -20.61 -17.34 -10.18
CA VAL A 247 -20.56 -18.57 -10.98
C VAL A 247 -20.28 -18.25 -12.47
N THR A 248 -19.14 -18.75 -12.98
CA THR A 248 -18.72 -18.91 -14.40
C THR A 248 -18.71 -17.70 -15.36
N SER A 249 -17.53 -17.40 -15.95
CA SER A 249 -17.24 -17.30 -17.41
C SER A 249 -16.09 -16.31 -17.74
N ALA A 250 -15.48 -16.51 -18.91
CA ALA A 250 -14.22 -15.95 -19.42
C ALA A 250 -14.11 -14.40 -19.46
N ALA A 251 -12.85 -13.91 -19.43
CA ALA A 251 -12.48 -12.49 -19.34
C ALA A 251 -13.09 -11.59 -20.45
N PRO A 252 -13.50 -10.34 -20.13
CA PRO A 252 -14.06 -9.42 -21.13
C PRO A 252 -13.01 -8.51 -21.78
N ALA A 253 -13.35 -8.00 -22.96
CA ALA A 253 -12.63 -6.96 -23.69
C ALA A 253 -12.49 -5.65 -22.88
N PRO A 254 -11.48 -4.79 -23.15
CA PRO A 254 -11.27 -3.55 -22.42
C PRO A 254 -12.51 -2.64 -22.42
N ALA A 255 -12.72 -1.93 -21.31
CA ALA A 255 -13.85 -1.01 -21.15
C ALA A 255 -13.88 0.04 -22.26
N SER A 256 -15.07 0.31 -22.79
CA SER A 256 -15.25 1.40 -23.78
C SER A 256 -14.85 2.76 -23.17
N VAL A 257 -14.44 3.70 -24.02
CA VAL A 257 -14.09 5.08 -23.61
C VAL A 257 -15.20 5.71 -22.77
N GLU A 258 -16.47 5.42 -23.08
CA GLU A 258 -17.62 5.90 -22.33
C GLU A 258 -17.70 5.29 -20.91
N GLN A 259 -17.44 3.99 -20.77
CA GLN A 259 -17.38 3.34 -19.45
C GLN A 259 -16.20 3.86 -18.61
N GLN A 260 -15.06 4.13 -19.24
CA GLN A 260 -13.92 4.77 -18.59
C GLN A 260 -14.27 6.19 -18.12
N ARG A 261 -14.95 6.97 -18.96
CA ARG A 261 -15.42 8.33 -18.62
C ARG A 261 -16.38 8.33 -17.44
N GLN A 262 -17.36 7.43 -17.43
CA GLN A 262 -18.34 7.32 -16.34
C GLN A 262 -17.67 6.98 -15.00
N ARG A 263 -16.71 6.05 -15.00
CA ARG A 263 -15.95 5.69 -13.80
C ARG A 263 -15.11 6.86 -13.27
N LEU A 264 -14.43 7.59 -14.15
CA LEU A 264 -13.63 8.75 -13.75
C LEU A 264 -14.51 9.88 -13.20
N LYS A 265 -15.68 10.14 -13.80
CA LYS A 265 -16.65 11.12 -13.26
C LYS A 265 -17.18 10.71 -11.88
N ALA A 266 -17.52 9.42 -11.71
CA ALA A 266 -18.00 8.90 -10.43
C ALA A 266 -16.92 9.02 -9.34
N ALA A 267 -15.66 8.67 -9.65
CA ALA A 267 -14.54 8.84 -8.73
C ALA A 267 -14.28 10.32 -8.41
N GLN A 268 -14.38 11.22 -9.39
CA GLN A 268 -14.15 12.65 -9.21
C GLN A 268 -15.13 13.29 -8.22
N GLN A 269 -16.36 12.79 -8.13
CA GLN A 269 -17.38 13.26 -7.18
C GLN A 269 -17.01 12.98 -5.71
N SER A 270 -16.10 12.05 -5.45
CA SER A 270 -15.65 11.71 -4.10
C SER A 270 -14.56 12.64 -3.56
N TYR A 271 -14.04 13.57 -4.36
CA TYR A 271 -12.96 14.47 -3.97
C TYR A 271 -13.40 15.95 -3.95
N PRO A 272 -12.89 16.77 -3.00
CA PRO A 272 -13.14 18.21 -2.98
C PRO A 272 -12.73 18.88 -4.30
N VAL A 273 -13.59 19.73 -4.83
CA VAL A 273 -13.32 20.47 -6.08
C VAL A 273 -12.02 21.28 -5.92
N GLY A 274 -11.08 21.08 -6.84
CA GLY A 274 -9.79 21.77 -6.85
C GLY A 274 -8.66 21.06 -6.11
N SER A 275 -8.92 19.93 -5.43
CA SER A 275 -7.87 19.07 -4.88
C SER A 275 -6.97 18.49 -5.98
N LEU A 276 -5.77 18.02 -5.61
CA LEU A 276 -4.84 17.42 -6.57
C LEU A 276 -5.47 16.20 -7.25
N SER A 277 -6.16 15.34 -6.50
CA SER A 277 -6.88 14.16 -7.00
C SER A 277 -8.04 14.54 -7.93
N TRP A 278 -8.81 15.59 -7.60
CA TRP A 278 -9.86 16.11 -8.47
C TRP A 278 -9.30 16.64 -9.80
N LYS A 279 -8.20 17.41 -9.75
CA LYS A 279 -7.50 17.94 -10.95
C LYS A 279 -6.89 16.83 -11.80
N ASN A 280 -6.40 15.76 -11.18
CA ASN A 280 -5.84 14.60 -11.88
C ASN A 280 -6.91 13.81 -12.62
N LEU A 281 -8.06 13.57 -11.98
CA LEU A 281 -9.21 12.93 -12.61
C LEU A 281 -9.79 13.79 -13.73
N GLN A 282 -9.79 15.13 -13.56
CA GLN A 282 -10.17 16.05 -14.63
C GLN A 282 -9.24 15.91 -15.84
N ARG A 283 -7.91 15.92 -15.63
CA ARG A 283 -6.94 15.72 -16.73
C ARG A 283 -7.12 14.39 -17.45
N GLN A 284 -7.48 13.33 -16.74
CA GLN A 284 -7.79 12.04 -17.35
C GLN A 284 -9.10 12.07 -18.14
N LEU A 285 -10.14 12.76 -17.65
CA LEU A 285 -11.39 12.98 -18.38
C LEU A 285 -11.18 13.80 -19.65
N ASP A 286 -10.32 14.83 -19.59
CA ASP A 286 -9.97 15.68 -20.72
C ASP A 286 -9.17 14.89 -21.78
N ALA A 287 -8.28 13.99 -21.34
CA ALA A 287 -7.48 13.13 -22.22
C ALA A 287 -8.31 12.08 -22.98
N LEU A 288 -9.51 11.74 -22.50
CA LEU A 288 -10.45 10.86 -23.20
C LEU A 288 -11.16 11.58 -24.38
N GLY A 289 -10.89 12.86 -24.62
CA GLY A 289 -11.51 13.66 -25.68
C GLY A 289 -12.94 14.09 -25.34
N SER A 290 -13.62 14.75 -26.27
CA SER A 290 -15.09 14.92 -26.19
C SER A 290 -15.79 13.60 -26.55
N PRO A 291 -16.99 13.32 -26.00
CA PRO A 291 -17.78 12.16 -26.41
C PRO A 291 -18.06 12.16 -27.92
#